data_AF-A0A101Q3N3-F1
#
_entry.id   AF-A0A101Q3N3-F1
#
_cell.length_a   1.000
_cell.length_b   1.000
_cell.length_c   1.000
_cell.angle_alpha   90.00
_cell.angle_beta   90.00
_cell.angle_gamma   90.00
#
_symmetry.space_group_name_H-M   'P 1'
#
loop_
_entity.id
_entity.type
_entity.pdbx_description
1 polymer ?
#
loop_
_entity_poly.entity_id
_entity_poly.type
_entity_poly.pdbx_seq_one_letter_code
_entity_poly.pdbx_strand_id
1 'polypeptide(L)'
;MRPVHPARPAVFGLPCAASVAELPEQVDLAVLLVADPLPLIGELAGAKARFAVAFASGFAETGRAGAEAQERLAEAVRRSGVRLPGARHPALAPAAHRQRGRPGDP
;
A
#
# COMPACT_ATOMS: atom_id res chain seq x y z
N MET A 1 -10.86 -1.56 -12.90
CA MET A 1 -9.78 -1.99 -11.97
C MET A 1 -8.67 -2.60 -12.80
N ARG A 2 -7.43 -2.13 -12.63
CA ARG A 2 -6.27 -2.62 -13.39
C ARG A 2 -5.24 -3.22 -12.44
N PRO A 3 -5.03 -4.55 -12.46
CA PRO A 3 -4.02 -5.17 -11.61
C PRO A 3 -2.62 -4.81 -12.10
N VAL A 4 -1.70 -4.65 -11.15
CA VAL A 4 -0.28 -4.41 -11.38
C VAL A 4 0.50 -5.44 -10.59
N HIS A 5 1.35 -6.21 -11.27
CA HIS A 5 2.16 -7.25 -10.65
C HIS A 5 3.35 -7.59 -11.57
N PRO A 6 4.60 -7.52 -11.09
CA PRO A 6 5.78 -7.62 -11.94
C PRO A 6 5.92 -8.96 -12.68
N ALA A 7 5.46 -10.06 -12.07
CA ALA A 7 5.61 -11.40 -12.62
C ALA A 7 4.30 -12.08 -13.10
N ARG A 8 3.12 -11.49 -12.85
CA ARG A 8 1.85 -12.16 -13.17
C ARG A 8 1.25 -11.51 -14.40
N PRO A 9 0.95 -12.27 -15.47
CA PRO A 9 0.33 -11.71 -16.66
C PRO A 9 -1.17 -11.42 -16.47
N ALA A 10 -1.83 -12.06 -15.48
CA ALA A 10 -3.23 -11.85 -15.18
C ALA A 10 -3.55 -12.07 -13.69
N VAL A 11 -4.59 -11.40 -13.19
CA VAL A 11 -5.15 -11.55 -11.84
C VAL A 11 -6.68 -11.58 -11.95
N PHE A 12 -7.33 -12.62 -11.43
CA PHE A 12 -8.79 -12.84 -11.56
C PHE A 12 -9.30 -12.75 -13.02
N GLY A 13 -8.51 -13.24 -13.98
CA GLY A 13 -8.85 -13.19 -15.41
C GLY A 13 -8.67 -11.83 -16.07
N LEU A 14 -8.21 -10.80 -15.34
CA LEU A 14 -7.91 -9.48 -15.87
C LEU A 14 -6.44 -9.38 -16.27
N PRO A 15 -6.11 -8.79 -17.45
CA PRO A 15 -4.73 -8.49 -17.83
C PRO A 15 -4.04 -7.60 -16.80
N CYS A 16 -2.79 -7.93 -16.51
CA CYS A 16 -2.00 -7.29 -15.46
C CYS A 16 -0.81 -6.55 -16.07
N ALA A 17 -0.64 -5.29 -15.71
CA ALA A 17 0.54 -4.51 -16.07
C ALA A 17 1.73 -4.92 -15.18
N ALA A 18 2.96 -4.82 -15.69
CA ALA A 18 4.13 -5.18 -14.88
C ALA A 18 4.51 -4.06 -13.89
N SER A 19 4.17 -2.81 -14.22
CA SER A 19 4.43 -1.62 -13.40
C SER A 19 3.29 -0.60 -13.49
N VAL A 20 3.26 0.38 -12.59
CA VAL A 20 2.27 1.47 -12.65
C VAL A 20 2.50 2.35 -13.89
N ALA A 21 3.76 2.46 -14.35
CA ALA A 21 4.13 3.26 -15.51
C ALA A 21 3.53 2.76 -16.84
N GLU A 22 3.14 1.49 -16.91
CA GLU A 22 2.51 0.89 -18.09
C GLU A 22 0.99 1.13 -18.18
N LEU A 23 0.41 1.85 -17.22
CA LEU A 23 -1.02 2.15 -17.24
C LEU A 23 -1.30 3.33 -18.21
N PRO A 24 -2.05 3.15 -19.31
CA PRO A 24 -2.44 4.20 -20.26
C PRO A 24 -3.28 5.37 -19.70
N GLU A 25 -3.76 5.29 -18.47
CA GLU A 25 -4.73 6.24 -17.91
C GLU A 25 -4.24 6.81 -16.59
N GLN A 26 -4.71 8.02 -16.26
CA GLN A 26 -4.46 8.62 -14.95
C GLN A 26 -5.11 7.76 -13.86
N VAL A 27 -4.35 7.50 -12.79
CA VAL A 27 -4.85 6.73 -11.64
C VAL A 27 -5.58 7.67 -10.68
N ASP A 28 -6.86 7.44 -10.40
CA ASP A 28 -7.53 8.20 -9.33
C ASP A 28 -7.19 7.64 -7.93
N LEU A 29 -7.16 6.31 -7.81
CA LEU A 29 -6.91 5.60 -6.56
C LEU A 29 -6.04 4.36 -6.81
N ALA A 30 -4.97 4.23 -6.03
CA ALA A 30 -4.14 3.02 -5.95
C ALA A 30 -4.40 2.25 -4.65
N VAL A 31 -4.53 0.91 -4.77
CA VAL A 31 -4.60 0.00 -3.62
C VAL A 31 -3.33 -0.83 -3.60
N LEU A 32 -2.48 -0.61 -2.58
CA LEU A 32 -1.17 -1.22 -2.45
C LEU A 32 -1.26 -2.44 -1.54
N LEU A 33 -1.20 -3.62 -2.15
CA LEU A 33 -1.16 -4.93 -1.48
C LEU A 33 0.28 -5.47 -1.50
N VAL A 34 1.22 -4.67 -1.00
CA VAL A 34 2.65 -4.98 -0.96
C VAL A 34 3.19 -4.80 0.44
N ALA A 35 4.29 -5.48 0.75
CA ALA A 35 4.95 -5.37 2.06
C ALA A 35 5.57 -3.97 2.27
N ASP A 36 6.26 -3.44 1.24
CA ASP A 36 6.85 -2.09 1.28
C ASP A 36 6.24 -1.20 0.19
N PRO A 37 5.42 -0.19 0.56
CA PRO A 37 4.83 0.73 -0.39
C PRO A 37 5.78 1.87 -0.80
N LEU A 38 6.89 2.09 -0.10
CA LEU A 38 7.79 3.23 -0.32
C LEU A 38 8.30 3.34 -1.78
N PRO A 39 8.75 2.27 -2.45
CA PRO A 39 9.22 2.35 -3.83
C PRO A 39 8.14 2.81 -4.81
N LEU A 40 6.88 2.47 -4.53
CA LEU A 40 5.77 2.74 -5.43
C LEU A 40 5.28 4.18 -5.38
N ILE A 41 5.61 4.94 -4.32
CA ILE A 41 5.15 6.34 -4.19
C ILE A 41 5.63 7.21 -5.35
N GLY A 42 6.86 6.99 -5.83
CA GLY A 42 7.40 7.71 -6.99
C GLY A 42 6.66 7.37 -8.28
N GLU A 43 6.40 6.08 -8.52
CA GLU A 43 5.65 5.62 -9.68
C GLU A 43 4.21 6.16 -9.69
N LEU A 44 3.55 6.15 -8.54
CA LEU A 44 2.22 6.72 -8.35
C LEU A 44 2.19 8.22 -8.65
N ALA A 45 3.22 8.96 -8.23
CA ALA A 45 3.36 10.38 -8.56
C ALA A 45 3.46 10.59 -10.08
N GLY A 46 4.29 9.80 -10.76
CA GLY A 46 4.44 9.83 -12.21
C GLY A 46 3.14 9.51 -12.96
N ALA A 47 2.36 8.56 -12.45
CA ALA A 47 1.03 8.20 -12.96
C ALA A 47 -0.08 9.18 -12.54
N LYS A 48 0.27 10.30 -11.88
CA LYS A 48 -0.63 11.33 -11.39
C LYS A 48 -1.73 10.78 -10.48
N ALA A 49 -1.36 9.79 -9.66
CA ALA A 49 -2.22 9.20 -8.64
C ALA A 49 -2.68 10.26 -7.65
N ARG A 50 -3.99 10.39 -7.46
CA ARG A 50 -4.54 11.34 -6.47
C ARG A 50 -4.49 10.75 -5.07
N PHE A 51 -4.91 9.50 -4.94
CA PHE A 51 -5.00 8.78 -3.68
C PHE A 51 -4.30 7.43 -3.74
N ALA A 52 -3.79 7.00 -2.59
CA ALA A 52 -3.30 5.65 -2.37
C ALA A 52 -3.80 5.12 -1.02
N VAL A 53 -4.03 3.82 -0.94
CA VAL A 53 -4.31 3.09 0.32
C VAL A 53 -3.35 1.92 0.37
N ALA A 54 -2.59 1.80 1.46
CA ALA A 54 -1.63 0.72 1.64
C ALA A 54 -2.10 -0.25 2.73
N PHE A 55 -2.09 -1.54 2.40
CA PHE A 55 -2.31 -2.64 3.34
C PHE A 55 -0.96 -3.25 3.76
N ALA A 56 -0.03 -2.37 4.14
CA ALA A 56 1.29 -2.75 4.63
C ALA A 56 1.32 -2.76 6.16
N SER A 57 2.22 -3.54 6.73
CA SER A 57 2.54 -3.60 8.16
C SER A 57 4.06 -3.52 8.34
N GLY A 58 4.54 -3.46 9.58
CA GLY A 58 5.97 -3.32 9.86
C GLY A 58 6.40 -1.87 10.10
N PHE A 59 5.47 -0.99 10.47
CA PHE A 59 5.75 0.42 10.74
C PHE A 59 5.98 0.66 12.24
N ALA A 60 5.58 1.82 12.76
CA ALA A 60 5.87 2.25 14.14
C ALA A 60 5.45 1.21 15.20
N GLU A 61 4.48 0.34 14.90
CA GLU A 61 4.05 -0.76 15.76
C GLU A 61 5.12 -1.83 16.01
N THR A 62 6.18 -1.88 15.20
CA THR A 62 7.29 -2.84 15.31
C THR A 62 8.54 -2.28 15.99
N GLY A 63 8.49 -1.04 16.48
CA GLY A 63 9.60 -0.38 17.17
C GLY A 63 10.40 0.57 16.26
N ARG A 64 11.66 0.86 16.65
CA ARG A 64 12.46 1.94 16.05
C ARG A 64 12.61 1.83 14.53
N ALA A 65 12.98 0.64 14.03
CA ALA A 65 13.20 0.44 12.60
C ALA A 65 11.91 0.65 11.77
N GLY A 66 10.76 0.23 12.31
CA GLY A 66 9.48 0.45 11.67
C GLY A 66 9.01 1.91 11.74
N ALA A 67 9.32 2.62 12.84
CA ALA A 67 9.09 4.06 12.93
C ALA A 67 9.90 4.84 11.89
N GLU A 68 11.18 4.50 11.69
CA GLU A 68 12.03 5.07 10.64
C GLU A 68 11.48 4.77 9.23
N ALA A 69 11.00 3.54 9.00
CA ALA A 69 10.36 3.18 7.72
C ALA A 69 9.09 4.01 7.48
N GLN A 70 8.27 4.20 8.51
CA GLN A 70 7.06 5.03 8.45
C GLN A 70 7.40 6.48 8.14
N GLU A 71 8.45 7.04 8.75
CA GLU A 71 8.89 8.40 8.51
C GLU A 71 9.37 8.61 7.07
N ARG A 72 10.17 7.67 6.53
CA ARG A 72 10.57 7.68 5.11
C ARG A 72 9.37 7.66 4.17
N LEU A 73 8.37 6.82 4.46
CA LEU A 73 7.13 6.76 3.68
C LEU A 73 6.36 8.08 3.75
N ALA A 74 6.21 8.65 4.94
CA ALA A 74 5.54 9.94 5.16
C ALA A 74 6.21 11.05 4.34
N GLU A 75 7.55 11.07 4.31
CA GLU A 75 8.33 12.05 3.60
C GLU A 75 8.22 11.90 2.07
N ALA A 76 8.27 10.66 1.57
CA ALA A 76 8.04 10.37 0.16
C ALA A 76 6.65 10.83 -0.29
N VAL A 77 5.61 10.50 0.49
CA VAL A 77 4.22 10.91 0.21
C VAL A 77 4.11 12.45 0.17
N ARG A 78 4.74 13.14 1.12
CA ARG A 78 4.77 14.62 1.17
C ARG A 78 5.31 15.24 -0.11
N ARG A 79 6.38 14.68 -0.67
CA ARG A 79 7.02 15.20 -1.90
C ARG A 79 6.25 14.81 -3.17
N SER A 80 5.52 13.70 -3.14
CA SER A 80 4.87 13.12 -4.32
C SER A 80 3.59 13.83 -4.78
N GLY A 81 2.92 14.58 -3.90
CA GLY A 81 1.58 15.11 -4.15
C GLY A 81 0.44 14.09 -3.97
N VAL A 82 0.75 12.78 -3.85
CA VAL A 82 -0.21 11.71 -3.56
C VAL A 82 -0.75 11.86 -2.13
N ARG A 83 -2.02 11.51 -1.92
CA ARG A 83 -2.62 11.40 -0.58
C ARG A 83 -2.65 9.93 -0.14
N LEU A 84 -1.91 9.60 0.92
CA LEU A 84 -1.90 8.28 1.56
C LEU A 84 -2.35 8.40 3.02
N PRO A 85 -3.60 8.01 3.36
CA PRO A 85 -4.05 7.93 4.75
C PRO A 85 -3.16 6.99 5.57
N GLY A 86 -2.93 7.32 6.84
CA GLY A 86 -2.10 6.50 7.73
C GLY A 86 -0.60 6.76 7.65
N ALA A 87 -0.07 7.30 6.54
CA ALA A 87 1.36 7.60 6.39
C ALA A 87 1.92 8.59 7.44
N ARG A 88 1.06 9.36 8.12
CA ARG A 88 1.45 10.35 9.14
C ARG A 88 1.05 10.00 10.56
N HIS A 89 0.34 8.90 10.80
CA HIS A 89 -0.23 8.62 12.11
C HIS A 89 0.41 7.37 12.75
N PRO A 90 1.16 7.48 13.85
CA PRO A 90 1.80 6.34 14.52
C PRO A 90 0.82 5.37 15.21
N ALA A 91 -0.49 5.47 14.93
CA ALA A 91 -1.53 4.70 15.62
C ALA A 91 -2.49 3.95 14.71
N LEU A 92 -2.29 3.96 13.37
CA LEU A 92 -3.02 3.02 12.52
C LEU A 92 -2.29 1.68 12.48
N ALA A 93 -2.11 1.07 13.65
CA ALA A 93 -1.93 -0.38 13.71
C ALA A 93 -3.20 -0.99 13.09
N PRO A 94 -3.11 -1.99 12.19
CA PRO A 94 -4.30 -2.68 11.74
C PRO A 94 -4.97 -3.23 12.99
N ALA A 95 -6.28 -2.97 13.15
CA ALA A 95 -7.07 -3.59 14.20
C ALA A 95 -6.80 -5.10 14.15
N ALA A 96 -6.10 -5.61 15.16
CA ALA A 96 -5.71 -7.01 15.20
C ALA A 96 -6.97 -7.82 14.96
N HIS A 97 -6.97 -8.62 13.88
CA HIS A 97 -7.97 -9.64 13.66
C HIS A 97 -7.86 -10.60 14.85
N ARG A 98 -8.54 -10.32 15.95
CA ARG A 98 -8.83 -11.31 16.99
C ARG A 98 -9.73 -12.33 16.32
N GLN A 99 -9.14 -13.42 15.82
CA GLN A 99 -9.86 -14.67 15.72
C GLN A 99 -10.29 -14.99 17.15
N ARG A 100 -11.53 -14.62 17.50
CA ARG A 100 -12.20 -15.22 18.65
C ARG A 100 -12.36 -16.69 18.27
N GLY A 101 -11.44 -17.53 18.75
CA GLY A 101 -11.69 -18.96 18.82
C GLY A 101 -13.01 -19.13 19.58
N ARG A 102 -14.01 -19.70 18.91
CA ARG A 102 -15.19 -20.22 19.61
C ARG A 102 -14.72 -21.45 20.39
N PRO A 103 -14.92 -21.50 21.72
CA PRO A 103 -14.68 -22.72 22.47
C PRO A 103 -15.81 -23.71 22.17
N GLY A 104 -15.42 -24.93 21.78
CA GLY A 104 -16.16 -26.19 21.96
C GLY A 104 -17.47 -26.38 21.19
N ASP A 105 -17.47 -27.34 20.24
CA ASP A 105 -18.41 -28.49 20.20
C ASP A 105 -18.03 -29.43 19.03
N PRO A 106 -18.28 -30.74 19.09
CA PRO A 106 -18.98 -31.52 20.13
C PRO A 106 -18.07 -32.43 20.98
#